data_AF-A0A8H5DKP9-F1
#
_entry.id   AF-A0A8H5DKP9-F1
#
_cell.length_a   1.000
_cell.length_b   1.000
_cell.length_c   1.000
_cell.angle_alpha   90.00
_cell.angle_beta   90.00
_cell.angle_gamma   90.00
#
_symmetry.space_group_name_H-M   'P 1'
#
loop_
_entity.id
_entity.type
_entity.pdbx_description
1 polymer ?
#
loop_
_entity_poly.entity_id
_entity_poly.type
_entity_poly.pdbx_seq_one_letter_code
_entity_poly.pdbx_strand_id
1 'polypeptide(L)'
;MPERTAEPRTYTFWRNLKKTHWDDFLADGTNIWQAAKYLKPGHDANGDKVPPLKRTDGTMTQDKVEQAEELLNVFFPPLPTDIEEEGPRPRRREVAMPNLTMEEVEEKVMEAKAWKAPGQDGSSCGRW
;
A
#
# COMPACT_ATOMS: atom_id res chain seq x y z
N MET A 1 8.32 42.58 -44.60
CA MET A 1 9.49 42.38 -43.71
C MET A 1 8.97 41.77 -42.41
N PRO A 2 9.52 40.65 -41.93
CA PRO A 2 9.06 39.30 -42.32
C PRO A 2 8.34 38.51 -41.21
N GLU A 3 7.61 37.47 -41.65
CA GLU A 3 6.96 36.44 -40.84
C GLU A 3 7.93 35.72 -39.89
N ARG A 4 7.53 35.55 -38.63
CA ARG A 4 8.16 34.60 -37.69
C ARG A 4 7.33 33.32 -37.64
N THR A 5 7.51 32.44 -38.63
CA THR A 5 7.08 31.04 -38.53
C THR A 5 8.19 30.23 -37.84
N ALA A 6 8.17 30.22 -36.51
CA ALA A 6 8.90 29.26 -35.69
C ALA A 6 7.88 28.43 -34.90
N GLU A 7 7.84 27.10 -34.83
CA GLU A 7 8.68 25.99 -35.33
C GLU A 7 7.93 24.67 -34.99
N PRO A 8 7.77 23.68 -35.90
CA PRO A 8 7.40 22.30 -35.51
C PRO A 8 8.53 21.55 -34.73
N ARG A 9 9.72 22.16 -34.63
CA ARG A 9 10.93 21.59 -33.99
C ARG A 9 10.95 21.79 -32.46
N THR A 10 10.43 22.92 -31.95
CA THR A 10 10.36 23.15 -30.49
C THR A 10 9.36 22.24 -29.80
N TYR A 11 8.20 22.02 -30.42
CA TYR A 11 7.13 21.21 -29.84
C TYR A 11 7.54 19.76 -29.62
N THR A 12 8.22 19.18 -30.61
CA THR A 12 8.73 17.81 -30.54
C THR A 12 9.89 17.69 -29.55
N PHE A 13 10.77 18.71 -29.49
CA PHE A 13 11.82 18.80 -28.47
C PHE A 13 11.26 18.80 -27.04
N TRP A 14 10.29 19.66 -26.73
CA TRP A 14 9.68 19.72 -25.40
C TRP A 14 8.90 18.45 -25.02
N ARG A 15 8.27 17.78 -25.98
CA ARG A 15 7.65 16.46 -25.73
C ARG A 15 8.69 15.40 -25.38
N ASN A 16 9.78 15.33 -26.14
CA ASN A 16 10.84 14.34 -25.92
C ASN A 16 11.59 14.61 -24.60
N LEU A 17 11.81 15.87 -24.25
CA LEU A 17 12.41 16.26 -22.96
C LEU A 17 11.53 15.84 -21.78
N LYS A 18 10.22 16.04 -21.88
CA LYS A 18 9.29 15.57 -20.84
C LYS A 18 9.29 14.05 -20.74
N LYS A 19 9.30 13.35 -21.88
CA LYS A 19 9.31 11.89 -21.90
C LYS A 19 10.58 11.33 -21.24
N THR A 20 11.75 11.82 -21.62
CA THR A 20 13.03 11.41 -21.02
C THR A 20 13.08 11.69 -19.52
N HIS A 21 12.62 12.86 -19.08
CA HIS A 21 12.50 13.15 -17.65
C HIS A 21 11.56 12.19 -16.91
N TRP A 22 10.43 11.81 -17.52
CA TRP A 22 9.52 10.80 -16.95
C TRP A 22 10.14 9.41 -16.92
N ASP A 23 10.86 9.00 -17.97
CA ASP A 23 11.55 7.71 -18.02
C ASP A 23 12.64 7.61 -16.93
N ASP A 24 13.45 8.67 -16.75
CA ASP A 24 14.46 8.75 -15.68
C ASP A 24 13.82 8.79 -14.28
N PHE A 25 12.71 9.52 -14.10
CA PHE A 25 11.99 9.61 -12.83
C PHE A 25 11.38 8.26 -12.40
N LEU A 26 10.88 7.48 -13.38
CA LEU A 26 10.26 6.17 -13.15
C LEU A 26 11.26 5.02 -13.02
N ALA A 27 12.52 5.20 -13.44
CA ALA A 27 13.56 4.19 -13.30
C ALA A 27 13.91 3.88 -11.83
N ASP A 28 13.66 4.83 -10.93
CA ASP A 28 13.78 4.63 -9.49
C ASP A 28 12.48 4.07 -8.90
N GLY A 29 12.54 2.82 -8.42
CA GLY A 29 11.42 2.11 -7.82
C GLY A 29 10.81 2.80 -6.59
N THR A 30 11.53 3.71 -5.93
CA THR A 30 11.01 4.49 -4.80
C THR A 30 10.03 5.58 -5.24
N ASN A 31 10.10 6.03 -6.50
CA ASN A 31 9.26 7.10 -7.05
C ASN A 31 7.90 6.61 -7.58
N ILE A 32 7.67 5.30 -7.67
CA ILE A 32 6.43 4.71 -8.19
C ILE A 32 5.20 5.26 -7.45
N TRP A 33 5.26 5.33 -6.13
CA TRP A 33 4.17 5.85 -5.30
C TRP A 33 3.96 7.35 -5.45
N GLN A 34 5.01 8.08 -5.81
CA GLN A 34 4.93 9.53 -6.04
C GLN A 34 4.40 9.83 -7.44
N ALA A 35 4.81 9.06 -8.45
CA ALA A 35 4.25 9.08 -9.79
C ALA A 35 2.75 8.79 -9.79
N ALA A 36 2.30 7.85 -8.95
CA ALA A 36 0.89 7.48 -8.82
C ALA A 36 0.00 8.66 -8.38
N LYS A 37 0.51 9.62 -7.60
CA LYS A 37 -0.25 10.80 -7.17
C LYS A 37 -0.54 11.78 -8.31
N TYR A 38 0.27 11.76 -9.36
CA TYR A 38 0.09 12.63 -10.53
C TYR A 38 -0.85 12.02 -11.59
N LEU A 39 -1.21 10.74 -11.44
CA LEU A 39 -2.27 10.14 -12.24
C LEU A 39 -3.58 10.84 -11.89
N LYS A 40 -4.23 11.45 -12.88
CA LYS A 40 -5.58 11.98 -12.69
C LYS A 40 -6.50 10.80 -12.33
N PRO A 41 -7.29 10.89 -11.25
CA PRO A 41 -8.38 9.94 -11.05
C PRO A 41 -9.40 10.22 -12.15
N GLY A 42 -9.28 9.50 -13.26
CA GLY A 42 -10.31 9.49 -14.30
C GLY A 42 -11.57 8.85 -13.75
N HIS A 43 -12.71 9.09 -14.39
CA HIS A 43 -13.96 8.36 -14.14
C HIS A 43 -13.77 6.83 -14.23
N ASP A 44 -12.72 6.38 -14.92
CA ASP A 44 -12.19 5.02 -14.95
C ASP A 44 -10.79 4.94 -14.31
N ALA A 45 -10.62 5.44 -13.08
CA ALA A 45 -9.35 5.35 -12.38
C ALA A 45 -8.97 3.87 -12.19
N ASN A 46 -7.96 3.43 -12.95
CA ASN A 46 -7.37 2.10 -12.86
C ASN A 46 -6.85 1.74 -11.46
N GLY A 47 -6.79 2.69 -10.52
CA GLY A 47 -6.46 2.43 -9.11
C GLY A 47 -7.48 1.57 -8.37
N ASP A 48 -8.71 1.48 -8.86
CA ASP A 48 -9.79 0.66 -8.27
C ASP A 48 -9.99 -0.70 -8.97
N LYS A 49 -9.13 -1.01 -9.97
CA LYS A 49 -9.21 -2.24 -10.76
C LYS A 49 -7.91 -3.04 -10.54
N VAL A 50 -8.01 -4.10 -9.75
CA VAL A 50 -6.97 -5.13 -9.71
C VAL A 50 -6.80 -5.67 -11.15
N PRO A 51 -5.58 -5.70 -11.70
CA PRO A 51 -5.37 -6.20 -13.05
C PRO A 51 -5.72 -7.70 -13.12
N PRO A 52 -6.15 -8.19 -14.30
CA PRO A 52 -6.41 -9.62 -14.52
C PRO A 52 -5.26 -10.49 -14.01
N LEU A 53 -5.56 -11.42 -13.11
CA LEU A 53 -4.61 -12.37 -12.57
C LEU A 53 -4.49 -13.57 -13.50
N LYS A 54 -3.29 -14.16 -13.55
CA LYS A 54 -3.04 -15.39 -14.30
C LYS A 54 -3.36 -16.58 -13.42
N ARG A 55 -4.30 -17.42 -13.86
CA ARG A 55 -4.65 -18.68 -13.20
C ARG A 55 -3.56 -19.73 -13.39
N THR A 56 -3.62 -20.79 -12.58
CA THR A 56 -2.80 -22.00 -12.76
C THR A 56 -2.96 -22.62 -14.15
N ASP A 57 -4.16 -22.50 -14.72
CA ASP A 57 -4.52 -23.06 -16.03
C ASP A 57 -4.05 -22.18 -17.21
N GLY A 58 -3.38 -21.06 -16.93
CA GLY A 58 -2.87 -20.13 -17.93
C GLY A 58 -3.90 -19.15 -18.49
N THR A 59 -5.16 -19.25 -18.08
CA THR A 59 -6.22 -18.27 -18.41
C THR A 59 -6.11 -17.03 -17.52
N MET A 60 -6.73 -15.91 -17.94
CA MET A 60 -6.77 -14.68 -17.15
C MET A 60 -8.15 -14.46 -16.53
N THR A 61 -8.20 -13.98 -15.29
CA THR A 61 -9.45 -13.63 -14.59
C THR A 61 -10.13 -12.44 -15.28
N GLN A 62 -11.44 -12.50 -15.46
CA GLN A 62 -12.21 -11.41 -16.07
C GLN A 62 -12.97 -10.58 -15.04
N ASP A 63 -13.30 -11.17 -13.89
CA ASP A 63 -14.11 -10.50 -12.86
C ASP A 63 -13.38 -10.38 -11.51
N LYS A 64 -13.83 -9.42 -10.68
CA LYS A 64 -13.28 -9.15 -9.34
C LYS A 64 -13.48 -10.32 -8.38
N VAL A 65 -14.59 -11.07 -8.52
CA VAL A 65 -14.85 -12.26 -7.71
C VAL A 65 -13.82 -13.34 -7.99
N GLU A 66 -13.57 -13.61 -9.28
CA GLU A 66 -12.55 -14.58 -9.70
C GLU A 66 -11.15 -14.17 -9.21
N GLN A 67 -10.82 -12.88 -9.27
CA GLN A 67 -9.54 -12.38 -8.74
C GLN A 67 -9.40 -12.64 -7.24
N ALA A 68 -10.46 -12.42 -6.46
CA ALA A 68 -10.44 -12.65 -5.02
C ALA A 68 -10.26 -14.14 -4.69
N GLU A 69 -10.94 -15.02 -5.41
CA GLU A 69 -10.83 -16.48 -5.23
C GLU A 69 -9.42 -16.99 -5.56
N GLU A 70 -8.82 -16.53 -6.66
CA GLU A 70 -7.43 -16.88 -7.01
C GLU A 70 -6.44 -16.42 -5.94
N LEU A 71 -6.60 -15.20 -5.41
CA LEU A 71 -5.75 -14.71 -4.32
C LEU A 71 -5.92 -15.57 -3.07
N LEU A 72 -7.15 -15.91 -2.70
CA LEU A 72 -7.42 -16.77 -1.54
C LEU A 72 -6.75 -18.14 -1.68
N ASN A 73 -6.88 -18.78 -2.83
CA ASN A 73 -6.28 -20.09 -3.08
C ASN A 73 -4.75 -20.07 -3.04
N VAL A 74 -4.13 -18.98 -3.52
CA VAL A 74 -2.66 -18.83 -3.53
C VAL A 74 -2.12 -18.54 -2.13
N PHE A 75 -2.77 -17.65 -1.36
CA PHE A 75 -2.31 -17.32 -0.01
C PHE A 75 -2.62 -18.39 1.03
N PHE A 76 -3.68 -19.17 0.80
CA PHE A 76 -4.14 -20.21 1.71
C PHE A 76 -4.26 -21.55 0.98
N PRO A 77 -3.12 -22.18 0.63
CA PRO A 77 -3.13 -23.52 0.06
C PRO A 77 -3.83 -24.49 1.02
N PRO A 78 -4.46 -25.55 0.49
CA PRO A 78 -5.10 -26.57 1.33
C PRO A 78 -4.07 -27.14 2.30
N LEU A 79 -4.53 -27.38 3.53
CA LEU A 79 -3.72 -28.00 4.56
C LEU A 79 -3.15 -29.33 4.02
N PRO A 80 -1.84 -29.59 4.20
CA PRO A 80 -1.27 -30.88 3.88
C PRO A 80 -2.06 -32.01 4.53
N THR A 81 -2.20 -33.15 3.85
CA THR A 81 -2.85 -34.35 4.41
C THR A 81 -2.16 -34.86 5.65
N ASP A 82 -0.84 -34.67 5.73
CA ASP A 82 -0.01 -35.02 6.86
C ASP A 82 0.55 -33.74 7.49
N ILE A 83 0.00 -33.38 8.65
CA ILE A 83 0.51 -32.28 9.48
C ILE A 83 1.44 -32.91 10.51
N GLU A 84 2.74 -32.92 10.20
CA GLU A 84 3.77 -33.34 11.15
C GLU A 84 3.75 -32.42 12.38
N GLU A 85 4.04 -32.98 13.57
CA GLU A 85 4.24 -32.18 14.77
C GLU A 85 5.36 -31.18 14.49
N GLU A 86 5.04 -29.88 14.58
CA GLU A 86 6.04 -28.84 14.40
C GLU A 86 7.13 -29.09 15.45
N GLY A 87 8.31 -29.50 14.96
CA GLY A 87 9.45 -29.84 15.81
C GLY A 87 9.76 -28.71 16.80
N PRO A 88 10.58 -28.97 17.83
CA PRO A 88 10.75 -28.07 18.97
C PRO A 88 11.00 -26.63 18.52
N ARG A 89 9.95 -25.79 18.57
CA ARG A 89 10.07 -24.37 18.25
C ARG A 89 10.99 -23.75 19.29
N PRO A 90 11.96 -22.92 18.89
CA PRO A 90 12.73 -22.15 19.86
C PRO A 90 11.73 -21.29 20.64
N ARG A 91 11.57 -21.60 21.94
CA ARG A 91 10.72 -20.84 22.84
C ARG A 91 11.25 -19.41 22.80
N ARG A 92 10.44 -18.47 22.29
CA ARG A 92 10.78 -17.04 22.34
C ARG A 92 11.14 -16.74 23.80
N ARG A 93 12.29 -16.09 24.02
CA ARG A 93 12.65 -15.61 25.35
C ARG A 93 11.48 -14.76 25.85
N GLU A 94 11.11 -14.98 27.11
CA GLU A 94 10.11 -14.16 27.77
C GLU A 94 10.53 -12.70 27.63
N VAL A 95 9.62 -11.87 27.12
CA VAL A 95 9.86 -10.43 27.06
C VAL A 95 9.82 -9.95 28.50
N ALA A 96 10.91 -9.33 28.95
CA ALA A 96 10.96 -8.74 30.27
C ALA A 96 9.81 -7.72 30.39
N MET A 97 8.89 -7.95 31.32
CA MET A 97 7.85 -7.00 31.71
C MET A 97 8.34 -6.24 32.94
N PRO A 98 8.98 -5.07 32.78
CA PRO A 98 9.30 -4.23 33.92
C PRO A 98 8.01 -3.78 34.62
N ASN A 99 8.10 -3.52 35.93
CA ASN A 99 6.98 -2.96 36.68
C ASN A 99 6.71 -1.53 36.19
N LEU A 100 5.44 -1.24 35.89
CA LEU A 100 4.99 0.10 35.53
C LEU A 100 5.18 1.04 36.72
N THR A 101 5.87 2.15 36.49
CA THR A 101 5.98 3.23 37.49
C THR A 101 4.79 4.19 37.35
N MET A 102 4.39 4.84 38.45
CA MET A 102 3.28 5.80 38.41
C MET A 102 3.58 6.98 37.46
N GLU A 103 4.83 7.40 37.39
CA GLU A 103 5.30 8.49 36.53
C GLU A 103 5.10 8.17 35.04
N GLU A 104 5.42 6.95 34.60
CA GLU A 104 5.20 6.50 33.22
C GLU A 104 3.71 6.45 32.87
N VAL A 105 2.86 6.04 33.83
CA VAL A 105 1.41 6.03 33.64
C VAL A 105 0.90 7.45 33.45
N GLU A 106 1.32 8.40 34.30
CA GLU A 106 0.93 9.80 34.21
C GLU A 106 1.40 10.44 32.90
N GLU A 107 2.64 10.21 32.48
CA GLU A 107 3.16 10.70 31.21
C GLU A 107 2.34 10.17 30.02
N LYS A 108 2.04 8.87 30.00
CA LYS A 108 1.25 8.25 28.92
C LYS A 108 -0.20 8.70 28.92
N VAL A 109 -0.77 8.95 30.09
CA VAL A 109 -2.12 9.50 30.23
C VAL A 109 -2.17 10.95 29.73
N MET A 110 -1.14 11.76 30.00
CA MET A 110 -1.05 13.15 29.52
C MET A 110 -0.71 13.24 28.02
N GLU A 111 0.05 12.28 27.49
CA GLU A 111 0.33 12.13 26.05
C GLU A 111 -0.92 11.65 25.28
N ALA A 112 -1.85 10.97 25.96
CA ALA A 112 -3.07 10.47 25.35
C ALA A 112 -3.92 11.62 24.82
N LYS A 113 -4.11 11.63 23.50
CA LYS A 113 -4.82 12.70 22.81
C LYS A 113 -6.32 12.61 23.08
N ALA A 114 -6.89 13.69 23.62
CA ALA A 114 -8.31 13.81 23.98
C ALA A 114 -9.32 13.55 22.83
N TRP A 115 -8.87 13.63 21.58
CA TRP A 115 -9.71 13.41 20.38
C TRP A 115 -9.69 11.96 19.87
N LYS A 116 -9.09 11.02 20.62
CA LYS A 116 -9.21 9.57 20.30
C LYS A 116 -10.67 9.14 20.41
N ALA A 117 -11.11 8.37 19.42
CA ALA A 117 -12.47 7.85 19.36
C ALA A 117 -12.79 7.04 20.63
N PRO A 118 -14.02 7.11 21.14
CA PRO A 118 -14.42 6.36 22.32
C PRO A 118 -14.18 4.86 22.15
N GLY A 119 -13.76 4.20 23.22
CA GLY A 119 -13.67 2.74 23.26
C GLY A 119 -15.05 2.09 23.11
N GLN A 120 -15.08 0.76 23.09
CA GLN A 120 -16.33 -0.01 23.01
C GLN A 120 -17.27 0.24 24.21
N ASP A 121 -16.70 0.73 25.30
CA ASP A 121 -17.35 1.20 26.53
C ASP A 121 -17.91 2.63 26.44
N GLY A 122 -17.71 3.33 25.31
CA GLY A 122 -18.20 4.70 25.10
C GLY A 122 -17.35 5.78 25.77
N SER A 123 -16.22 5.42 26.39
CA SER A 123 -15.33 6.35 27.09
C SER A 123 -14.36 7.00 26.11
N SER A 124 -14.42 8.33 25.97
CA SER A 124 -13.37 9.09 25.28
C SER A 124 -12.36 9.63 26.28
N CYS A 125 -11.11 9.78 25.82
CA CYS A 125 -9.98 10.27 26.63
C CYS A 125 -10.19 11.69 27.21
N GLY A 126 -11.18 12.44 26.73
CA GLY A 126 -11.47 13.81 27.14
C GLY A 126 -12.48 13.97 28.29
N ARG A 127 -12.92 12.88 28.94
CA ARG A 127 -13.86 12.96 30.06
C ARG A 127 -13.18 12.48 31.34
N TRP A 128 -12.63 13.44 32.09
CA TRP A 128 -12.20 13.29 33.48
C TRP A 128 -13.29 13.81 34.41
#